data_AF-A0A067N8K9-F1
#
_entry.id   AF-A0A067N8K9-F1
#
_cell.length_a   1.000
_cell.length_b   1.000
_cell.length_c   1.000
_cell.angle_alpha   90.00
_cell.angle_beta   90.00
_cell.angle_gamma   90.00
#
_symmetry.space_group_name_H-M   'P 1'
#
loop_
_entity.id
_entity.type
_entity.pdbx_description
1 polymer ?
#
loop_
_entity_poly.entity_id
_entity_poly.type
_entity_poly.pdbx_seq_one_letter_code
_entity_poly.pdbx_strand_id
1 'polypeptide(L)'
;MARFAAPRLIVFVLITVLALAMLGVDAHYTHVLIKVQGMTFIEGLGLAGAFLTIVSMPIIIFSPAGSFLASVLFEIVWLSTLWVFWLLTAAIASSTRASFMEPLGSRGCSQLNGELFTLCVELPAIEGLAYAVWVLSAYLPSASILPISDFSTTPVP
;
A
#
# COMPACT_ATOMS: atom_id res chain seq x y z
N MET A 1 14.39 -3.36 25.92
CA MET A 1 13.45 -4.10 25.05
C MET A 1 12.49 -3.17 24.27
N ALA A 2 11.96 -2.08 24.84
CA ALA A 2 10.94 -1.23 24.16
C ALA A 2 11.44 -0.34 22.99
N ARG A 3 12.74 -0.06 22.86
CA ARG A 3 13.24 0.89 21.84
C ARG A 3 13.32 0.31 20.43
N PHE A 4 13.31 -1.02 20.28
CA PHE A 4 13.44 -1.70 18.99
C PHE A 4 12.09 -1.90 18.27
N ALA A 5 10.96 -1.81 18.99
CA ALA A 5 9.62 -1.88 18.41
C ALA A 5 9.17 -0.55 17.78
N ALA A 6 9.76 0.57 18.19
CA ALA A 6 9.38 1.91 17.76
C ALA A 6 9.44 2.13 16.23
N PRO A 7 10.55 1.83 15.51
CA PRO A 7 10.61 2.08 14.06
C PRO A 7 9.59 1.23 13.29
N ARG A 8 9.38 -0.02 13.71
CA ARG A 8 8.44 -0.94 13.07
C ARG A 8 6.99 -0.46 13.20
N LEU A 9 6.63 0.03 14.40
CA LEU A 9 5.30 0.56 14.69
C LEU A 9 5.06 1.87 13.92
N ILE A 10 6.06 2.75 13.82
CA ILE A 10 5.98 4.00 13.05
C ILE A 10 5.73 3.72 11.57
N VAL A 11 6.50 2.80 10.96
CA VAL A 11 6.33 2.46 9.53
C VAL A 11 4.96 1.83 9.29
N PHE A 12 4.50 0.97 10.20
CA PHE A 12 3.18 0.35 10.09
C PHE A 12 2.03 1.37 10.21
N VAL A 13 2.16 2.35 11.10
CA VAL A 13 1.22 3.47 11.24
C VAL A 13 1.22 4.32 9.98
N LEU A 14 2.38 4.63 9.41
CA LEU A 14 2.48 5.36 8.14
C LEU A 14 1.80 4.61 6.99
N ILE A 15 2.00 3.30 6.89
CA ILE A 15 1.35 2.46 5.86
C ILE A 15 -0.16 2.45 6.05
N THR A 16 -0.64 2.33 7.29
CA THR A 16 -2.10 2.34 7.56
C THR A 16 -2.73 3.69 7.26
N VAL A 17 -2.07 4.81 7.59
CA VAL A 17 -2.56 6.15 7.23
C VAL A 17 -2.59 6.34 5.71
N LEU A 18 -1.54 5.92 5.00
CA LEU A 18 -1.54 5.97 3.53
C LEU A 18 -2.60 5.04 2.91
N ALA A 19 -2.82 3.85 3.48
CA ALA A 19 -3.84 2.93 3.01
C ALA A 19 -5.26 3.48 3.23
N LEU A 20 -5.50 4.18 4.34
CA LEU A 20 -6.77 4.87 4.60
C LEU A 20 -6.96 6.06 3.65
N ALA A 21 -5.90 6.80 3.34
CA ALA A 21 -5.97 7.86 2.34
C ALA A 21 -6.32 7.30 0.96
N MET A 22 -5.69 6.18 0.56
CA MET A 22 -6.01 5.47 -0.68
C MET A 22 -7.47 4.99 -0.67
N LEU A 23 -7.96 4.38 0.41
CA LEU A 23 -9.36 3.98 0.54
C LEU A 23 -10.32 5.16 0.33
N GLY A 24 -9.99 6.34 0.86
CA GLY A 24 -10.79 7.55 0.69
C GLY A 24 -10.83 8.04 -0.77
N VAL A 25 -9.68 8.03 -1.45
CA VAL A 25 -9.58 8.42 -2.85
C VAL A 25 -10.27 7.39 -3.75
N ASP A 26 -10.05 6.09 -3.50
CA ASP A 26 -10.71 5.00 -4.21
C ASP A 26 -12.23 5.07 -4.04
N ALA A 27 -12.75 5.36 -2.84
CA ALA A 27 -14.20 5.51 -2.61
C ALA A 27 -14.81 6.68 -3.38
N HIS A 28 -14.07 7.79 -3.53
CA HIS A 28 -14.51 8.90 -4.36
C HIS A 28 -14.46 8.53 -5.85
N TYR A 29 -13.39 7.86 -6.26
CA TYR A 29 -13.17 7.38 -7.61
C TYR A 29 -14.31 6.42 -8.03
N THR A 30 -14.71 5.45 -7.18
CA THR A 30 -15.82 4.51 -7.44
C THR A 30 -17.12 5.23 -7.69
N HIS A 31 -17.43 6.23 -6.84
CA HIS A 31 -18.68 6.97 -6.96
C HIS A 31 -18.76 7.72 -8.28
N VAL A 32 -17.64 8.24 -8.77
CA VAL A 32 -17.55 8.92 -10.08
C VAL A 32 -17.54 7.89 -11.22
N LEU A 33 -16.84 6.77 -11.07
CA LEU A 33 -16.73 5.74 -12.09
C LEU A 33 -18.06 5.05 -12.36
N ILE A 34 -18.83 4.72 -11.32
CA ILE A 34 -20.17 4.11 -11.44
C ILE A 34 -21.10 4.96 -12.32
N LYS A 35 -20.92 6.29 -12.35
CA LYS A 35 -21.72 7.19 -13.18
C LYS A 35 -21.27 7.26 -14.63
N VAL A 36 -19.99 7.05 -14.92
CA VAL A 36 -19.39 7.26 -16.25
C VAL A 36 -19.27 5.96 -17.04
N GLN A 37 -18.72 4.91 -16.44
CA GLN A 37 -18.48 3.59 -17.05
C GLN A 37 -18.39 2.58 -15.91
N GLY A 38 -19.34 1.64 -15.83
CA GLY A 38 -19.50 0.70 -14.71
C GLY A 38 -18.22 0.00 -14.22
N MET A 39 -18.30 -0.56 -13.00
CA MET A 39 -17.19 -1.13 -12.20
C MET A 39 -15.97 -1.60 -13.00
N THR A 40 -14.83 -0.93 -12.79
CA THR A 40 -13.53 -1.38 -13.29
C THR A 40 -12.77 -2.14 -12.20
N PHE A 41 -11.85 -3.00 -12.62
CA PHE A 41 -11.08 -3.90 -11.75
C PHE A 41 -10.16 -3.16 -10.75
N ILE A 42 -9.83 -1.90 -11.02
CA ILE A 42 -8.89 -1.06 -10.24
C ILE A 42 -9.38 -0.81 -8.82
N GLU A 43 -10.68 -0.53 -8.69
CA GLU A 43 -11.38 -0.23 -7.44
C GLU A 43 -11.29 -1.38 -6.44
N GLY A 44 -11.47 -2.60 -6.94
CA GLY A 44 -11.48 -3.82 -6.12
C GLY A 44 -10.11 -4.13 -5.54
N LEU A 45 -9.04 -3.77 -6.25
CA LEU A 45 -7.68 -3.90 -5.74
C LEU A 45 -7.43 -2.87 -4.63
N GLY A 46 -7.54 -1.57 -4.89
CA GLY A 46 -7.32 -0.54 -3.84
C GLY A 46 -8.06 -0.84 -2.53
N LEU A 47 -9.34 -1.23 -2.65
CA LEU A 47 -10.18 -1.62 -1.52
C LEU A 47 -9.67 -2.88 -0.80
N ALA A 48 -9.35 -3.96 -1.51
CA ALA A 48 -8.86 -5.19 -0.89
C ALA A 48 -7.50 -4.98 -0.20
N GLY A 49 -6.64 -4.10 -0.72
CA GLY A 49 -5.35 -3.74 -0.08
C GLY A 49 -5.54 -2.97 1.22
N ALA A 50 -6.51 -2.05 1.24
CA ALA A 50 -6.89 -1.34 2.45
C ALA A 50 -7.54 -2.28 3.50
N PHE A 51 -8.38 -3.23 3.09
CA PHE A 51 -8.91 -4.25 4.00
C PHE A 51 -7.81 -5.15 4.56
N LEU A 52 -6.87 -5.62 3.73
CA LEU A 52 -5.73 -6.43 4.15
C LEU A 52 -4.84 -5.67 5.15
N THR A 53 -4.62 -4.37 4.96
CA THR A 53 -3.85 -3.56 5.90
C THR A 53 -4.60 -3.34 7.22
N ILE A 54 -5.91 -3.10 7.20
CA ILE A 54 -6.72 -2.99 8.43
C ILE A 54 -6.73 -4.32 9.19
N VAL A 55 -6.92 -5.45 8.51
CA VAL A 55 -6.92 -6.79 9.09
C VAL A 55 -5.53 -7.19 9.61
N SER A 56 -4.46 -6.68 9.03
CA SER A 56 -3.10 -6.97 9.49
C SER A 56 -2.78 -6.38 10.86
N MET A 57 -3.44 -5.28 11.25
CA MET A 57 -3.22 -4.60 12.53
C MET A 57 -3.57 -5.48 13.75
N PRO A 58 -4.76 -6.11 13.84
CA PRO A 58 -5.07 -7.05 14.92
C PRO A 58 -4.26 -8.35 14.82
N ILE A 59 -3.91 -8.84 13.62
CA ILE A 59 -3.14 -10.08 13.50
C ILE A 59 -1.77 -9.95 14.17
N ILE A 60 -1.09 -8.80 14.01
CA ILE A 60 0.21 -8.55 14.66
C ILE A 60 0.07 -8.42 16.18
N ILE A 61 -1.02 -7.81 16.66
CA ILE A 61 -1.26 -7.59 18.10
C ILE A 61 -1.69 -8.87 18.81
N PHE A 62 -2.54 -9.68 18.18
CA PHE A 62 -3.14 -10.87 18.77
C PHE A 62 -2.40 -12.17 18.43
N SER A 63 -1.32 -12.12 17.63
CA SER A 63 -0.53 -13.30 17.34
C SER A 63 0.00 -13.89 18.66
N PRO A 64 -0.45 -15.09 19.08
CA PRO A 64 0.01 -15.69 20.31
C PRO A 64 1.52 -15.90 20.22
N ALA A 65 2.21 -15.76 21.35
CA ALA A 65 3.67 -15.84 21.49
C ALA A 65 4.25 -17.26 21.24
N GLY A 66 3.82 -17.93 20.17
CA GLY A 66 4.34 -19.22 19.72
C GLY A 66 5.44 -19.02 18.69
N SER A 67 6.63 -19.57 18.96
CA SER A 67 7.82 -19.64 18.11
C SER A 67 8.11 -18.38 17.27
N PHE A 68 9.10 -17.59 17.70
CA PHE A 68 9.60 -16.39 17.03
C PHE A 68 9.74 -16.54 15.50
N LEU A 69 10.17 -17.72 15.02
CA LEU A 69 10.32 -18.03 13.60
C LEU A 69 8.99 -18.09 12.82
N ALA A 70 7.92 -18.62 13.40
CA ALA A 70 6.63 -18.74 12.73
C ALA A 70 5.96 -17.37 12.56
N SER A 71 6.07 -16.51 13.57
CA SER A 71 5.59 -15.13 13.52
C SER A 71 6.34 -14.30 12.46
N VAL A 72 7.67 -14.45 12.39
CA VAL A 72 8.48 -13.73 11.39
C VAL A 72 8.20 -14.22 9.96
N LEU A 73 8.09 -15.54 9.74
CA LEU A 73 7.76 -16.07 8.41
C LEU A 73 6.37 -15.61 7.94
N PHE A 74 5.37 -15.64 8.83
CA PHE A 74 4.05 -15.13 8.52
C PHE A 74 4.11 -13.65 8.11
N GLU A 75 4.86 -12.84 8.85
CA GLU A 75 4.98 -11.41 8.57
C GLU A 75 5.70 -11.13 7.24
N ILE A 76 6.76 -11.88 6.91
CA ILE A 76 7.46 -11.76 5.62
C ILE A 76 6.51 -12.12 4.47
N VAL A 77 5.79 -13.25 4.57
CA VAL A 77 4.83 -13.67 3.54
C VAL A 77 3.70 -12.64 3.40
N TRP A 78 3.19 -12.14 4.51
CA TRP A 78 2.14 -11.13 4.52
C TRP A 78 2.59 -9.81 3.91
N LEU A 79 3.76 -9.31 4.30
CA LEU A 79 4.36 -8.10 3.73
C LEU A 79 4.65 -8.27 2.25
N SER A 80 5.13 -9.44 1.80
CA SER A 80 5.36 -9.71 0.38
C SER A 80 4.05 -9.70 -0.43
N THR A 81 2.95 -10.16 0.17
CA THR A 81 1.62 -10.14 -0.45
C THR A 81 1.14 -8.70 -0.60
N LEU A 82 1.21 -7.90 0.46
CA LEU A 82 0.90 -6.47 0.41
C LEU A 82 1.78 -5.73 -0.60
N TRP A 83 3.05 -6.07 -0.67
CA TRP A 83 4.00 -5.46 -1.60
C TRP A 83 3.62 -5.71 -3.08
N VAL A 84 3.36 -6.97 -3.45
CA VAL A 84 2.90 -7.32 -4.81
C VAL A 84 1.57 -6.64 -5.12
N PHE A 85 0.72 -6.54 -4.12
CA PHE A 85 -0.58 -5.91 -4.22
C PHE A 85 -0.49 -4.42 -4.57
N TRP A 86 0.33 -3.65 -3.84
CA TRP A 86 0.56 -2.23 -4.14
C TRP A 86 1.25 -2.01 -5.48
N LEU A 87 2.16 -2.91 -5.87
CA LEU A 87 2.80 -2.87 -7.19
C LEU A 87 1.78 -3.07 -8.32
N LEU A 88 0.87 -4.03 -8.18
CA LEU A 88 -0.21 -4.27 -9.15
C LEU A 88 -1.11 -3.03 -9.27
N THR A 89 -1.53 -2.44 -8.15
CA THR A 89 -2.35 -1.21 -8.16
C THR A 89 -1.62 -0.07 -8.88
N ALA A 90 -0.34 0.15 -8.58
CA ALA A 90 0.48 1.17 -9.25
C ALA A 90 0.62 0.92 -10.76
N ALA A 91 0.85 -0.34 -11.16
CA ALA A 91 0.99 -0.72 -12.56
C ALA A 91 -0.30 -0.52 -13.35
N ILE A 92 -1.46 -0.87 -12.76
CA ILE A 92 -2.76 -0.69 -13.42
C ILE A 92 -3.15 0.79 -13.44
N ALA A 93 -2.87 1.55 -12.37
CA ALA A 93 -3.07 3.00 -12.38
C ALA A 93 -2.24 3.67 -13.48
N SER A 94 -0.99 3.27 -13.64
CA SER A 94 -0.08 3.76 -14.68
C SER A 94 -0.56 3.39 -16.09
N SER A 95 -1.02 2.15 -16.31
CA SER A 95 -1.52 1.72 -17.61
C SER A 95 -2.83 2.43 -17.99
N THR A 96 -3.70 2.65 -17.00
CA THR A 96 -4.96 3.39 -17.17
C THR A 96 -4.66 4.86 -17.45
N ARG A 97 -3.71 5.46 -16.73
CA ARG A 97 -3.25 6.81 -17.00
C ARG A 97 -2.68 6.94 -18.40
N ALA A 98 -1.84 6.00 -18.83
CA ALA A 98 -1.25 6.03 -20.17
C ALA A 98 -2.34 5.99 -21.24
N SER A 99 -3.30 5.05 -21.14
CA SER A 99 -4.38 4.92 -22.11
C SER A 99 -5.37 6.10 -22.09
N PHE A 100 -5.63 6.70 -20.91
CA PHE A 100 -6.46 7.89 -20.80
C PHE A 100 -5.74 9.15 -21.29
N MET A 101 -4.44 9.32 -21.02
CA MET A 101 -3.70 10.53 -21.40
C MET A 101 -3.24 10.53 -22.87
N GLU A 102 -3.02 9.38 -23.49
CA GLU A 102 -2.64 9.26 -24.92
C GLU A 102 -3.54 10.09 -25.86
N PRO A 103 -4.88 9.98 -25.80
CA PRO A 103 -5.77 10.74 -26.68
C PRO A 103 -5.88 12.23 -26.33
N LEU A 104 -5.51 12.64 -25.11
CA LEU A 104 -5.58 14.05 -24.68
C LEU A 104 -4.36 14.89 -25.10
N GLY A 105 -3.26 14.25 -25.48
CA GLY A 105 -2.06 14.92 -25.99
C GLY A 105 -1.54 16.03 -25.06
N SER A 106 -0.94 17.10 -25.61
CA SER A 106 -0.34 18.20 -24.83
C SER A 106 -1.36 19.13 -24.15
N ARG A 107 -2.67 18.96 -24.41
CA ARG A 107 -3.72 19.80 -23.81
C ARG A 107 -4.07 19.35 -22.40
N GLY A 108 -3.69 18.13 -22.02
CA GLY A 108 -3.84 17.59 -20.68
C GLY A 108 -5.29 17.63 -20.17
N CYS A 109 -5.46 17.67 -18.84
CA CYS A 109 -6.77 17.66 -18.20
C CYS A 109 -7.63 18.92 -18.49
N SER A 110 -7.09 19.96 -19.14
CA SER A 110 -7.78 21.25 -19.35
C SER A 110 -8.95 21.20 -20.33
N GLN A 111 -9.06 20.15 -21.16
CA GLN A 111 -10.16 19.96 -22.12
C GLN A 111 -11.33 19.15 -21.56
N LEU A 112 -11.19 18.57 -20.37
CA LEU A 112 -12.22 17.74 -19.76
C LEU A 112 -13.11 18.60 -18.88
N ASN A 113 -14.42 18.36 -18.93
CA ASN A 113 -15.40 19.03 -18.08
C ASN A 113 -16.11 18.00 -17.19
N GLY A 114 -16.52 18.45 -16.00
CA GLY A 114 -17.27 17.64 -15.04
C GLY A 114 -16.45 16.51 -14.44
N GLU A 115 -17.03 15.33 -14.35
CA GLU A 115 -16.49 14.16 -13.66
C GLU A 115 -15.15 13.66 -14.25
N LEU A 116 -14.94 13.86 -15.56
CA LEU A 116 -13.68 13.50 -16.23
C LEU A 116 -12.49 14.37 -15.83
N PHE A 117 -12.74 15.64 -15.46
CA PHE A 117 -11.67 16.52 -14.97
C PHE A 117 -11.14 16.03 -13.62
N THR A 118 -12.06 15.67 -12.72
CA THR A 118 -11.74 15.11 -11.40
C THR A 118 -10.91 13.84 -11.54
N LEU A 119 -11.35 12.89 -12.38
CA LEU A 119 -10.61 11.66 -12.65
C LEU A 119 -9.18 11.94 -13.14
N CYS A 120 -9.00 12.91 -14.03
CA CYS A 120 -7.70 13.25 -14.61
C CYS A 120 -6.70 13.83 -13.59
N VAL A 121 -7.19 14.56 -12.59
CA VAL A 121 -6.36 15.15 -11.52
C VAL A 121 -6.08 14.15 -10.39
N GLU A 122 -7.03 13.27 -10.09
CA GLU A 122 -6.92 12.31 -8.99
C GLU A 122 -6.09 11.07 -9.35
N LEU A 123 -6.13 10.60 -10.61
CA LEU A 123 -5.38 9.43 -11.05
C LEU A 123 -3.86 9.47 -10.75
N PRO A 124 -3.13 10.57 -11.05
CA PRO A 124 -1.71 10.67 -10.72
C PRO A 124 -1.45 10.71 -9.20
N ALA A 125 -2.42 11.16 -8.39
CA ALA A 125 -2.30 11.09 -6.94
C ALA A 125 -2.38 9.65 -6.43
N ILE A 126 -3.31 8.85 -6.96
CA ILE A 126 -3.44 7.41 -6.66
C ILE A 126 -2.18 6.65 -7.07
N GLU A 127 -1.66 6.91 -8.27
CA GLU A 127 -0.42 6.32 -8.77
C GLU A 127 0.76 6.62 -7.83
N GLY A 128 0.94 7.89 -7.46
CA GLY A 128 2.02 8.32 -6.58
C GLY A 128 1.91 7.72 -5.17
N LEU A 129 0.70 7.68 -4.60
CA LEU A 129 0.46 7.06 -3.31
C LEU A 129 0.71 5.55 -3.35
N ALA A 130 0.28 4.84 -4.40
CA ALA A 130 0.55 3.41 -4.56
C ALA A 130 2.05 3.11 -4.61
N TYR A 131 2.82 3.89 -5.38
CA TYR A 131 4.27 3.78 -5.41
C TYR A 131 4.90 4.12 -4.05
N ALA A 132 4.41 5.13 -3.35
CA ALA A 132 4.91 5.48 -2.02
C ALA A 132 4.71 4.34 -1.02
N VAL A 133 3.52 3.72 -0.98
CA VAL A 133 3.27 2.56 -0.09
C VAL A 133 4.10 1.35 -0.50
N TRP A 134 4.24 1.11 -1.80
CA TRP A 134 5.08 0.03 -2.32
C TRP A 134 6.56 0.18 -1.89
N VAL A 135 7.11 1.39 -2.02
CA VAL A 135 8.48 1.68 -1.56
C VAL A 135 8.57 1.53 -0.03
N LEU A 136 7.62 2.09 0.71
CA LEU A 136 7.65 2.04 2.18
C LEU A 136 7.56 0.61 2.73
N SER A 137 6.75 -0.23 2.08
CA SER A 137 6.62 -1.65 2.45
C SER A 137 7.88 -2.47 2.14
N ALA A 138 8.70 -2.07 1.16
CA ALA A 138 10.00 -2.68 0.90
C ALA A 138 11.05 -2.43 2.01
N TYR A 139 10.94 -1.30 2.73
CA TYR A 139 11.87 -0.93 3.80
C TYR A 139 11.60 -1.62 5.15
N LEU A 140 10.42 -2.23 5.32
CA LEU A 140 10.05 -2.96 6.54
C LEU A 140 10.90 -4.22 6.82
N PRO A 141 11.09 -5.14 5.85
CA PRO A 141 11.85 -6.37 6.09
C PRO A 141 13.34 -6.11 6.41
N SER A 142 13.95 -5.07 5.83
CA SER A 142 15.35 -4.71 6.12
C SER A 142 15.54 -4.17 7.54
N ALA A 143 14.55 -3.46 8.09
CA ALA A 143 14.57 -3.02 9.49
C ALA A 143 14.43 -4.19 10.49
N SER A 144 13.75 -5.27 10.11
CA SER A 144 13.54 -6.45 10.96
C SER A 144 14.68 -7.49 10.92
N ILE A 145 15.61 -7.42 9.97
CA ILE A 145 16.74 -8.37 9.82
C ILE A 145 17.97 -7.95 10.64
N LEU A 146 18.11 -6.65 10.94
CA LEU A 146 19.22 -6.11 11.74
C LEU A 146 19.39 -6.68 13.18
N PRO A 147 18.36 -7.17 13.91
CA PRO A 147 18.58 -7.69 15.26
C PRO A 147 19.16 -9.11 15.33
N ILE A 148 19.33 -9.82 14.19
CA ILE A 148 19.85 -11.20 14.20
C ILE A 148 21.39 -11.23 14.35
N SER A 149 22.09 -10.17 13.91
CA SER A 149 23.56 -10.12 13.99
C SER A 149 24.12 -9.87 15.38
N ASP A 150 23.32 -9.36 16.33
CA ASP A 150 23.81 -8.99 17.66
C ASP A 150 23.71 -10.11 18.72
N PHE A 151 23.00 -11.21 18.42
CA PHE A 151 22.85 -12.31 19.41
C PHE A 151 24.05 -13.30 19.45
N SER A 152 25.07 -13.11 18.60
CA SER A 152 26.22 -14.04 18.49
C SER A 152 27.42 -13.68 19.39
N THR A 153 27.32 -12.69 20.29
CA THR A 153 28.48 -12.23 21.07
C THR A 153 28.23 -12.13 22.58
N THR A 154 27.86 -13.24 23.22
CA THR A 154 28.15 -13.39 24.66
C THR A 154 28.99 -14.65 24.88
N PRO A 155 30.25 -14.53 25.32
CA PRO A 155 31.03 -15.68 25.78
C PRO A 155 30.40 -16.22 27.07
N VAL A 156 30.25 -17.54 27.14
CA VAL A 156 29.80 -18.30 28.31
C VAL A 156 30.93 -18.31 29.35
N PRO A 157 30.69 -17.85 30.60
CA PRO A 157 31.50 -18.23 31.75
C PRO A 157 30.96 -19.49 32.44
#